data_AF-A0A1I2EM23-F1
#
_entry.id   AF-A0A1I2EM23-F1
#
_cell.length_a   1.000
_cell.length_b   1.000
_cell.length_c   1.000
_cell.angle_alpha   90.00
_cell.angle_beta   90.00
_cell.angle_gamma   90.00
#
_symmetry.space_group_name_H-M   'P 1'
#
loop_
_entity.id
_entity.type
_entity.pdbx_description
1 polymer ?
#
loop_
_entity_poly.entity_id
_entity_poly.type
_entity_poly.pdbx_seq_one_letter_code
_entity_poly.pdbx_strand_id
1 'polypeptide(L)'
;MKTGILEPKNFPHLLTLARGARAGNLEACRSLARQLRNASNAKAVLRQLKQQLRQDEIKREKLALQRRAEREKKQRARFPPTHPLFRNSRATGGRKNHDAMKRAVLCGGFETNRTRH
;
A
#
# COMPACT_ATOMS: atom_id res chain seq x y z
N MET A 1 21.66 17.22 40.41
CA MET A 1 20.31 17.56 39.89
C MET A 1 19.84 16.42 39.01
N LYS A 2 18.70 15.77 39.33
CA LYS A 2 18.11 14.71 38.50
C LYS A 2 17.28 15.41 37.42
N THR A 3 17.78 15.40 36.17
CA THR A 3 17.09 15.96 35.02
C THR A 3 15.81 15.15 34.77
N GLY A 4 14.71 15.65 35.33
CA GLY A 4 13.37 15.16 35.07
C GLY A 4 13.04 15.47 33.62
N ILE A 5 12.62 14.45 32.87
CA ILE A 5 12.32 14.49 31.44
C ILE A 5 13.61 14.40 30.61
N LEU A 6 13.82 13.25 29.97
CA LEU A 6 14.86 13.08 28.95
C LEU A 6 14.73 14.22 27.95
N GLU A 7 15.78 15.04 27.86
CA GLU A 7 15.94 16.06 26.82
C GLU A 7 15.51 15.48 25.47
N PRO A 8 14.61 16.14 24.72
CA PRO A 8 14.09 15.64 23.45
C PRO A 8 15.20 15.29 22.44
N LYS A 9 16.40 15.86 22.63
CA LYS A 9 17.62 15.61 21.87
C LYS A 9 18.13 14.16 21.95
N ASN A 10 17.81 13.43 23.03
CA ASN A 10 18.32 12.06 23.25
C ASN A 10 17.38 10.95 22.73
N PHE A 11 16.14 11.31 22.38
CA PHE A 11 15.16 10.33 21.91
C PHE A 11 15.54 9.61 20.60
N PRO A 12 16.10 10.28 19.57
CA PRO A 12 16.54 9.61 18.33
C PRO A 12 17.65 8.58 18.58
N HIS A 13 18.54 8.85 19.52
CA HIS A 13 19.60 7.94 19.91
C HIS A 13 19.02 6.70 20.63
N LEU A 14 18.13 6.91 21.60
CA LEU A 14 17.39 5.83 22.27
C LEU A 14 16.60 4.97 21.28
N LEU A 15 15.99 5.59 20.27
CA LEU A 15 15.27 4.89 19.22
C LEU A 15 16.21 3.99 18.39
N THR A 16 17.40 4.48 18.06
CA THR A 16 18.43 3.70 17.35
C THR A 16 18.88 2.49 18.18
N LEU A 17 19.12 2.68 19.48
CA LEU A 17 19.44 1.59 20.39
C LEU A 17 18.28 0.59 20.52
N ALA A 18 17.03 1.07 20.57
CA ALA A 18 15.86 0.21 20.65
C ALA A 18 15.66 -0.63 19.38
N ARG A 19 15.96 -0.06 18.20
CA ARG A 19 15.99 -0.80 16.92
C ARG A 19 17.07 -1.87 16.94
N GLY A 20 18.28 -1.54 17.40
CA GLY A 20 19.37 -2.51 17.54
C GLY A 20 19.05 -3.62 18.53
N ALA A 21 18.47 -3.28 19.68
CA ALA A 21 18.03 -4.23 20.69
C ALA A 21 17.00 -5.22 20.13
N ARG A 22 16.03 -4.72 19.35
CA ARG A 22 15.05 -5.56 18.66
C ARG A 22 15.67 -6.49 17.61
N ALA A 23 16.75 -6.05 16.97
CA ALA A 23 17.51 -6.87 16.03
C ALA A 23 18.42 -7.92 16.72
N GLY A 24 18.42 -8.00 18.05
CA GLY A 24 19.23 -8.96 18.80
C GLY A 24 20.65 -8.46 19.14
N ASN A 25 20.97 -7.18 18.90
CA ASN A 25 22.28 -6.64 19.26
C ASN A 25 22.38 -6.46 20.79
N LEU A 26 23.20 -7.31 21.43
CA LEU A 26 23.43 -7.31 22.87
C LEU A 26 24.04 -6.00 23.40
N GLU A 27 24.91 -5.35 22.63
CA GLU A 27 25.51 -4.07 23.02
C GLU A 27 24.49 -2.94 23.03
N ALA A 28 23.59 -2.94 22.04
CA ALA A 28 22.48 -2.02 21.98
C ALA A 28 21.52 -2.21 23.17
N CYS A 29 21.21 -3.46 23.53
CA CYS A 29 20.43 -3.80 24.73
C CYS A 29 21.08 -3.27 26.01
N ARG A 30 22.39 -3.50 26.20
CA ARG A 30 23.14 -3.04 27.36
C ARG A 30 23.17 -1.50 27.45
N SER A 31 23.43 -0.85 26.32
CA SER A 31 23.46 0.62 26.23
C SER A 31 22.09 1.25 26.51
N LEU A 32 21.02 0.67 25.94
CA LEU A 32 19.65 1.09 26.23
C LEU A 32 19.32 0.94 27.72
N ALA A 33 19.66 -0.19 28.33
CA ALA A 33 19.41 -0.43 29.75
C ALA A 33 20.14 0.58 30.65
N ARG A 34 21.40 0.93 30.33
CA ARG A 34 22.16 1.97 31.05
C ARG A 34 21.48 3.33 30.94
N GLN A 35 21.05 3.73 29.76
CA GLN A 35 20.39 5.02 29.56
C GLN A 35 19.04 5.09 30.27
N LEU A 36 18.27 4.00 30.26
CA LEU A 36 16.98 3.91 30.97
C LEU A 36 17.13 3.93 32.49
N ARG A 37 18.22 3.39 33.06
CA ARG A 37 18.51 3.49 34.51
C ARG A 37 18.69 4.93 34.97
N ASN A 38 19.24 5.79 34.12
CA ASN A 38 19.48 7.20 34.44
C ASN A 38 18.26 8.08 34.16
N ALA A 39 17.24 7.56 33.49
CA ALA A 39 16.04 8.30 33.13
C ALA A 39 15.11 8.46 34.34
N SER A 40 14.54 9.66 34.51
CA SER A 40 13.58 9.92 35.59
C SER A 40 12.27 9.13 35.46
N ASN A 41 11.88 8.77 34.23
CA ASN A 41 10.66 8.03 33.95
C ASN A 41 10.86 7.02 32.81
N ALA A 42 11.56 5.91 33.11
CA ALA A 42 11.87 4.87 32.14
C ALA A 42 10.61 4.22 31.52
N LYS A 43 9.52 4.07 32.29
CA LYS A 43 8.27 3.45 31.81
C LYS A 43 7.62 4.27 30.69
N ALA A 44 7.56 5.59 30.85
CA ALA A 44 7.02 6.48 29.81
C ALA A 44 7.86 6.43 28.52
N VAL A 45 9.19 6.44 28.66
CA VAL A 45 10.14 6.36 27.53
C VAL A 45 9.98 5.05 26.78
N LEU A 46 9.90 3.92 27.50
CA LEU A 46 9.67 2.61 26.88
C LEU A 46 8.34 2.56 26.12
N ARG A 47 7.27 3.16 26.66
CA ARG A 47 5.97 3.25 25.97
C ARG A 47 6.09 4.05 24.66
N GLN A 48 6.78 5.19 24.68
CA GLN A 48 7.01 6.01 23.49
C GLN A 48 7.86 5.27 22.45
N LEU A 49 8.96 4.63 22.86
CA LEU A 49 9.82 3.83 21.98
C LEU A 49 9.05 2.69 21.31
N LYS A 50 8.24 1.95 22.08
CA LYS A 50 7.37 0.88 21.56
C LYS A 50 6.38 1.40 20.52
N GLN A 51 5.78 2.56 20.78
CA GLN A 51 4.82 3.17 19.85
C GLN A 51 5.50 3.57 18.53
N GLN A 52 6.68 4.20 18.60
CA GLN A 52 7.43 4.59 17.42
C GLN A 52 7.91 3.38 16.61
N LEU A 53 8.40 2.32 17.27
CA LEU A 53 8.78 1.08 16.59
C LEU A 53 7.60 0.44 15.84
N ARG A 54 6.40 0.42 16.45
CA ARG A 54 5.19 -0.08 15.76
C ARG A 54 4.79 0.79 14.57
N GLN A 55 4.89 2.11 14.68
CA GLN A 55 4.61 3.00 13.56
C GLN A 55 5.58 2.80 12.41
N ASP A 56 6.86 2.57 12.70
CA ASP A 56 7.87 2.25 11.69
C ASP A 56 7.57 0.92 10.98
N GLU A 57 7.11 -0.10 11.69
CA GLU A 57 6.65 -1.37 11.09
C GLU A 57 5.48 -1.16 10.14
N ILE A 58 4.44 -0.46 10.59
CA ILE A 58 3.26 -0.18 9.78
C ILE A 58 3.65 0.59 8.51
N LYS A 59 4.57 1.57 8.63
CA LYS A 59 5.08 2.32 7.46
C LYS A 59 5.81 1.38 6.49
N ARG A 60 6.66 0.48 6.99
CA ARG A 60 7.36 -0.50 6.16
C ARG A 60 6.41 -1.45 5.46
N GLU A 61 5.40 -1.95 6.16
CA GLU A 61 4.36 -2.81 5.58
C GLU A 61 3.57 -2.09 4.50
N LYS A 62 3.13 -0.85 4.75
CA LYS A 62 2.45 -0.01 3.74
C LYS A 62 3.31 0.18 2.49
N LEU A 63 4.58 0.50 2.65
CA LEU A 63 5.51 0.64 1.52
C LEU A 63 5.70 -0.69 0.76
N ALA A 64 5.77 -1.82 1.48
CA ALA A 64 5.86 -3.13 0.86
C ALA A 64 4.59 -3.47 0.06
N LEU A 65 3.41 -3.16 0.59
CA LEU A 65 2.13 -3.33 -0.09
C LEU A 65 2.02 -2.45 -1.34
N GLN A 66 2.42 -1.18 -1.26
CA GLN A 66 2.44 -0.27 -2.41
C GLN A 66 3.36 -0.80 -3.52
N ARG A 67 4.56 -1.25 -3.18
CA ARG A 67 5.50 -1.85 -4.15
C ARG A 67 4.94 -3.12 -4.80
N ARG A 68 4.21 -3.95 -4.06
CA ARG A 68 3.51 -5.13 -4.62
C ARG A 68 2.43 -4.70 -5.61
N ALA A 69 1.58 -3.73 -5.23
CA ALA A 69 0.53 -3.20 -6.11
C ALA A 69 1.10 -2.58 -7.39
N GLU A 70 2.22 -1.85 -7.32
CA GLU A 70 2.90 -1.31 -8.51
C GLU A 70 3.44 -2.40 -9.43
N ARG A 71 4.02 -3.47 -8.87
CA ARG A 71 4.48 -4.63 -9.66
C ARG A 71 3.31 -5.33 -10.36
N GLU A 72 2.19 -5.53 -9.67
CA GLU A 72 0.98 -6.09 -10.26
C GLU A 72 0.41 -5.22 -11.39
N LYS A 73 0.36 -3.89 -11.21
CA LYS A 73 -0.05 -2.96 -12.28
C LYS A 73 0.85 -3.07 -13.52
N LYS A 74 2.17 -3.15 -13.33
CA LYS A 74 3.13 -3.34 -14.43
C LYS A 74 2.94 -4.68 -15.16
N GLN A 75 2.57 -5.74 -14.44
CA GLN A 75 2.29 -7.04 -15.05
C GLN A 75 0.95 -7.06 -15.80
N ARG A 76 -0.11 -6.42 -15.26
CA ARG A 76 -1.43 -6.35 -15.88
C ARG A 76 -1.49 -5.49 -17.14
N ALA A 77 -0.59 -4.51 -17.30
CA ALA A 77 -0.50 -3.67 -18.48
C ALA A 77 0.01 -4.40 -19.76
N ARG A 78 0.26 -5.72 -19.68
CA ARG A 78 0.72 -6.54 -20.82
C ARG A 78 -0.39 -7.01 -21.75
N PHE A 79 -1.67 -6.79 -21.44
CA PHE A 79 -2.71 -6.90 -22.46
C PHE A 79 -2.81 -5.57 -23.20
N PRO A 80 -2.36 -5.50 -24.46
CA PRO A 80 -2.55 -4.27 -25.21
C PRO A 80 -4.05 -4.04 -25.39
N PRO A 81 -4.54 -2.79 -25.30
CA PRO A 81 -5.92 -2.43 -25.67
C PRO A 81 -6.11 -2.49 -27.20
N THR A 82 -5.45 -3.43 -27.87
CA THR A 82 -5.48 -3.62 -29.33
C THR A 82 -6.43 -4.74 -29.74
N HIS A 83 -7.03 -5.45 -28.78
CA HIS A 83 -8.13 -6.36 -29.09
C HIS A 83 -9.35 -5.53 -29.55
N PRO A 84 -9.94 -5.79 -30.72
CA PRO A 84 -10.99 -4.95 -31.30
C PRO A 84 -12.23 -4.78 -30.42
N LEU A 85 -12.49 -5.71 -29.49
CA LEU A 85 -13.58 -5.63 -28.50
C LEU A 85 -13.36 -4.61 -27.36
N PHE A 86 -12.11 -4.22 -27.07
CA PHE A 86 -11.77 -3.27 -25.99
C PHE A 86 -11.20 -1.94 -26.53
N ARG A 87 -11.29 -1.75 -27.84
CA ARG A 87 -10.89 -0.51 -28.50
C ARG A 87 -11.90 0.55 -28.07
N ASN A 88 -11.54 1.40 -27.09
CA ASN A 88 -12.29 2.60 -26.77
C ASN A 88 -12.48 3.36 -28.09
N SER A 89 -13.69 3.34 -28.62
CA SER A 89 -14.05 4.09 -29.79
C SER A 89 -13.77 5.55 -29.48
N ARG A 90 -12.65 6.09 -29.96
CA ARG A 90 -12.57 7.51 -30.28
C ARG A 90 -13.56 7.71 -31.41
N ALA A 91 -14.84 7.83 -31.05
CA ALA A 91 -15.86 8.32 -31.95
C ALA A 91 -15.45 9.74 -32.29
N THR A 92 -14.77 9.84 -33.44
CA THR A 92 -14.61 11.02 -34.25
C THR A 92 -15.93 11.78 -34.26
N GLY A 93 -15.91 12.99 -33.70
CA GLY A 93 -16.92 13.98 -34.04
C GLY A 93 -16.94 14.14 -35.56
N GLY A 94 -18.10 13.91 -36.16
CA GLY A 94 -18.37 14.27 -37.55
C GLY A 94 -18.20 13.16 -38.58
N ARG A 95 -19.33 12.56 -38.97
CA ARG A 95 -19.77 12.22 -40.35
C ARG A 95 -21.00 11.30 -40.21
N LYS A 96 -22.19 11.88 -40.12
CA LYS A 96 -23.15 12.02 -41.23
C LYS A 96 -23.37 10.70 -41.97
N ASN A 97 -24.57 10.13 -41.72
CA ASN A 97 -25.49 9.45 -42.63
C ASN A 97 -24.90 8.55 -43.73
N HIS A 98 -25.34 7.29 -43.77
CA HIS A 98 -25.71 6.46 -44.94
C HIS A 98 -25.58 4.98 -44.51
N ASP A 99 -26.66 4.27 -44.19
CA ASP A 99 -27.64 3.59 -45.07
C ASP A 99 -27.38 2.06 -45.08
N ALA A 100 -28.44 1.27 -45.26
CA ALA A 100 -28.55 -0.20 -45.38
C ALA A 100 -28.81 -1.07 -44.12
N MET A 101 -28.16 -0.89 -42.96
CA MET A 101 -28.20 -1.94 -41.92
C MET A 101 -29.43 -1.96 -40.99
N LYS A 102 -30.32 -0.96 -41.08
CA LYS A 102 -31.60 -0.96 -40.33
C LYS A 102 -32.72 -1.78 -40.99
N ARG A 103 -32.52 -2.31 -42.21
CA ARG A 103 -33.50 -3.17 -42.90
C ARG A 103 -33.50 -4.63 -42.45
N ALA A 104 -32.44 -5.12 -41.80
CA ALA A 104 -32.31 -6.53 -41.43
C ALA A 104 -33.05 -6.91 -40.13
N VAL A 105 -33.62 -5.94 -39.39
CA VAL A 105 -34.34 -6.20 -38.12
C VAL A 105 -35.77 -6.74 -38.36
N LEU A 106 -36.23 -6.80 -39.62
CA LEU A 106 -37.63 -7.13 -39.95
C LEU A 106 -37.85 -8.50 -40.61
N CYS A 107 -36.85 -9.35 -40.78
CA CYS A 107 -37.06 -10.68 -41.37
C CYS A 107 -36.30 -11.78 -40.62
N GLY A 108 -36.99 -12.42 -39.69
CA GLY A 108 -36.97 -13.88 -39.55
C GLY A 108 -35.79 -14.53 -38.83
N GLY A 109 -36.06 -15.01 -37.62
CA GLY A 109 -35.58 -16.34 -37.19
C GLY A 109 -34.29 -16.37 -36.40
N PHE A 110 -34.40 -16.36 -35.07
CA PHE A 110 -33.55 -17.23 -34.25
C PHE A 110 -34.34 -17.73 -33.04
N GLU A 111 -34.83 -18.97 -33.17
CA GLU A 111 -35.55 -19.72 -32.15
C GLU A 111 -34.69 -19.86 -30.89
N THR A 112 -35.12 -19.27 -29.78
CA THR A 112 -34.54 -19.59 -28.47
C THR A 112 -35.31 -20.75 -27.84
N ASN A 113 -34.88 -21.97 -28.15
CA ASN A 113 -35.19 -23.15 -27.35
C ASN A 113 -34.45 -23.07 -26.00
N ARG A 114 -35.17 -22.73 -24.93
CA ARG A 114 -34.90 -23.01 -23.50
C ARG A 114 -35.93 -22.18 -22.72
N THR A 115 -37.00 -22.74 -22.18
CA THR A 115 -36.96 -23.66 -21.04
C THR A 115 -38.28 -24.42 -20.92
N ARG A 116 -38.20 -25.74 -20.73
CA ARG A 116 -39.25 -26.57 -20.14
C ARG A 116 -39.49 -26.13 -18.69
N HIS A 117 -40.73 -25.87 -18.32
CA HIS A 117 -41.37 -26.36 -17.10
C HIS A 117 -42.89 -26.15 -17.21
#